data_AF-A0A359GVF3-F1
#
_entry.id   AF-A0A359GVF3-F1
#
_cell.length_a   1.000
_cell.length_b   1.000
_cell.length_c   1.000
_cell.angle_alpha   90.00
_cell.angle_beta   90.00
_cell.angle_gamma   90.00
#
_symmetry.space_group_name_H-M   'P 1'
#
loop_
_entity.id
_entity.type
_entity.pdbx_description
1 polymer ?
#
loop_
_entity_poly.entity_id
_entity_poly.type
_entity_poly.pdbx_seq_one_letter_code
_entity_poly.pdbx_strand_id
1 'polypeptide(L)' 'GRMRQDYAVSDFIFSPQQIVSFLSQEMTLFPGDLIACGTGDGILLWKPGTTVEVRINGLDPLTNVMASN' A
#
# COMPACT_ATOMS: atom_id res chain seq x y z
N GLY A 1 -5.93 -15.76 9.13
CA GLY A 1 -5.50 -14.39 9.49
C GLY A 1 -6.65 -13.63 10.12
N ARG A 2 -6.41 -12.40 10.59
CA ARG A 2 -7.47 -11.47 11.03
C ARG A 2 -7.42 -10.25 10.11
N MET A 3 -8.55 -9.91 9.48
CA MET A 3 -8.65 -8.72 8.63
C MET A 3 -8.29 -7.48 9.47
N ARG A 4 -7.37 -6.66 8.97
CA ARG A 4 -6.91 -5.43 9.65
C ARG A 4 -7.34 -4.18 8.90
N GLN A 5 -7.24 -4.21 7.59
CA GLN A 5 -7.61 -3.11 6.70
C GLN A 5 -8.42 -3.71 5.56
N ASP A 6 -9.55 -3.08 5.23
CA ASP A 6 -10.42 -3.45 4.12
C ASP A 6 -11.15 -2.18 3.68
N TYR A 7 -10.75 -1.63 2.54
CA TYR A 7 -11.28 -0.40 1.97
C TYR A 7 -11.13 -0.44 0.45
N ALA A 8 -11.98 0.32 -0.24
CA ALA A 8 -11.94 0.40 -1.69
C ALA A 8 -10.94 1.46 -2.16
N VAL A 9 -10.40 1.31 -3.38
CA VAL A 9 -9.56 2.34 -4.00
C VAL A 9 -10.30 3.66 -4.17
N SER A 10 -11.64 3.61 -4.27
CA SER A 10 -12.50 4.79 -4.29
C SER A 10 -12.47 5.61 -3.00
N ASP A 11 -11.96 5.05 -1.90
CA ASP A 11 -11.93 5.69 -0.59
C ASP A 11 -10.69 6.58 -0.42
N PHE A 12 -9.80 6.61 -1.43
CA PHE A 12 -8.61 7.47 -1.40
C PHE A 12 -8.99 8.95 -1.44
N ILE A 13 -8.34 9.75 -0.59
CA ILE A 13 -8.47 11.22 -0.59
C ILE A 13 -8.01 11.81 -1.93
N PHE A 14 -6.93 11.26 -2.50
CA PHE A 14 -6.43 11.59 -3.82
C PHE A 14 -6.30 10.32 -4.67
N SER A 15 -6.82 10.35 -5.88
CA SER A 15 -6.67 9.22 -6.81
C SER A 15 -5.21 9.01 -7.19
N PRO A 16 -4.81 7.78 -7.61
CA PRO A 16 -3.46 7.54 -8.11
C PRO A 16 -3.02 8.53 -9.21
N GLN A 17 -3.94 8.95 -10.08
CA GLN A 17 -3.67 9.93 -11.13
C GLN A 17 -3.39 11.33 -10.56
N GLN A 18 -4.12 11.73 -9.52
CA GLN A 18 -3.86 13.00 -8.83
C GLN A 18 -2.50 12.98 -8.14
N ILE A 19 -2.14 11.86 -7.48
CA ILE A 19 -0.83 11.70 -6.83
C ILE A 19 0.31 11.82 -7.86
N VAL A 20 0.21 11.16 -9.02
CA VAL A 20 1.19 11.29 -10.11
C VAL A 20 1.30 12.75 -10.58
N SER A 21 0.18 13.43 -10.79
CA SER A 21 0.17 14.84 -11.21
C SER A 21 0.86 15.74 -10.18
N PHE A 22 0.58 15.59 -8.89
CA PHE A 22 1.20 16.40 -7.85
C PHE A 22 2.70 16.15 -7.74
N LEU A 23 3.12 14.89 -7.74
CA LEU A 23 4.55 14.54 -7.67
C LEU A 23 5.32 15.09 -8.88
N SER A 24 4.74 15.01 -10.09
CA SER A 24 5.40 15.50 -11.31
C SER A 24 5.65 17.01 -11.37
N GLN A 25 4.97 17.80 -10.53
CA GLN A 25 5.17 19.25 -10.43
C GLN A 25 6.38 19.60 -9.57
N GLU A 26 6.71 18.73 -8.61
CA GLU A 26 7.78 18.96 -7.63
C GLU A 26 9.07 18.18 -7.99
N MET A 27 8.95 17.07 -8.71
CA MET A 27 10.10 16.26 -9.14
C MET A 27 9.86 15.57 -10.51
N THR A 28 10.94 15.32 -11.24
CA THR A 28 10.89 14.54 -12.48
C THR A 28 10.66 13.06 -12.15
N LEU A 29 9.61 12.46 -12.74
CA LEU A 29 9.36 11.03 -12.69
C LEU A 29 10.02 10.32 -13.88
N PHE A 30 10.55 9.13 -13.65
CA PHE A 30 11.22 8.31 -14.66
C PHE A 30 10.52 6.97 -14.88
N PRO A 31 10.67 6.36 -16.07
CA PRO A 31 10.16 5.02 -16.31
C PRO A 31 10.72 4.02 -15.31
N GLY A 32 9.83 3.29 -14.63
CA GLY A 32 10.18 2.32 -13.59
C GLY A 32 9.98 2.83 -12.16
N ASP A 33 9.67 4.11 -11.96
CA ASP A 33 9.36 4.64 -10.64
C ASP A 33 8.09 4.02 -10.06
N LEU A 34 8.14 3.68 -8.77
CA LEU A 34 7.03 3.10 -8.02
C LEU A 34 6.49 4.11 -7.00
N ILE A 35 5.18 4.37 -7.04
CA ILE A 35 4.52 5.32 -6.14
C ILE A 35 3.61 4.55 -5.18
N ALA A 36 3.92 4.59 -3.87
CA ALA A 36 3.04 4.10 -2.83
C ALA A 36 1.91 5.11 -2.59
N CYS A 37 0.69 4.77 -3.00
CA CYS A 37 -0.45 5.69 -3.00
C CYS A 37 -1.10 5.92 -1.61
N GLY A 38 -0.54 5.31 -0.56
CA GLY A 38 -1.05 5.38 0.80
C GLY A 38 -1.80 4.12 1.23
N THR A 39 -2.31 4.15 2.46
CA THR A 39 -3.18 3.11 3.02
C THR A 39 -4.29 3.76 3.84
N GLY A 40 -5.42 3.07 3.98
CA GLY A 40 -6.53 3.47 4.84
C GLY A 40 -6.28 3.16 6.32
N ASP A 41 -7.33 3.28 7.12
CA ASP A 41 -7.27 3.13 8.57
C ASP A 41 -6.93 1.70 9.03
N GLY A 42 -6.62 1.54 10.32
CA GLY A 42 -6.36 0.22 10.92
C GLY A 42 -4.91 -0.24 10.94
N ILE A 43 -3.96 0.69 10.75
CA ILE A 43 -2.52 0.44 10.91
C ILE A 43 -2.24 0.02 12.36
N LEU A 44 -1.51 -1.07 12.55
CA LEU A 44 -1.10 -1.59 13.85
C LEU A 44 0.32 -2.13 13.79
N LEU A 45 1.02 -2.08 14.92
CA LEU A 45 2.30 -2.73 15.11
C LEU A 45 2.14 -4.25 15.13
N TRP A 46 3.11 -4.95 14.54
CA TRP A 46 3.18 -6.41 14.54
C TRP A 46 4.43 -6.88 15.28
N LYS A 47 4.37 -8.12 15.80
CA LYS A 47 5.52 -8.75 16.48
C LYS A 47 6.32 -9.59 15.49
N PRO A 48 7.62 -9.83 15.75
CA PRO A 48 8.39 -10.82 15.00
C PRO A 48 7.65 -12.16 14.89
N GLY A 49 7.79 -12.83 13.74
CA GLY A 49 7.06 -14.05 13.38
C GLY A 49 5.64 -13.80 12.85
N THR A 50 5.14 -12.56 12.82
CA THR A 50 3.82 -12.27 12.27
C THR A 50 3.83 -12.40 10.74
N THR A 51 2.97 -13.27 10.21
CA THR A 51 2.66 -13.32 8.78
C THR A 51 1.64 -12.25 8.41
N VAL A 52 1.96 -11.45 7.39
CA VAL A 52 1.09 -10.42 6.83
C VAL A 52 0.82 -10.76 5.38
N GLU A 53 -0.45 -10.74 5.00
CA GLU A 53 -0.91 -10.94 3.64
C GLU A 53 -1.69 -9.69 3.21
N VAL A 54 -1.38 -9.17 2.02
CA VAL A 54 -2.09 -8.06 1.39
C VAL A 54 -2.73 -8.56 0.10
N ARG A 55 -3.98 -8.17 -0.13
CA ARG A 55 -4.76 -8.52 -1.32
C ARG A 55 -5.33 -7.26 -1.96
N ILE A 56 -5.23 -7.21 -3.29
CA ILE A 56 -5.88 -6.20 -4.13
C ILE A 56 -6.59 -6.97 -5.23
N ASN A 57 -7.86 -6.64 -5.49
CA ASN A 57 -8.65 -7.34 -6.50
C ASN A 57 -7.95 -7.28 -7.87
N GLY A 58 -7.80 -8.43 -8.52
CA GLY A 58 -7.12 -8.55 -9.82
C GLY A 58 -5.59 -8.75 -9.74
N LEU A 59 -5.00 -8.76 -8.55
CA LEU A 59 -3.60 -9.09 -8.31
C LEU A 59 -3.46 -10.35 -7.45
N ASP A 60 -2.33 -11.04 -7.60
CA ASP A 60 -1.99 -12.14 -6.71
C ASP A 60 -1.69 -11.63 -5.29
N PRO A 61 -2.01 -12.41 -4.24
CA PRO A 61 -1.72 -12.02 -2.86
C PRO A 61 -0.22 -11.90 -2.61
N LEU A 62 0.17 -10.85 -1.89
CA LEU A 62 1.54 -10.69 -1.40
C LEU A 62 1.60 -11.10 0.07
N THR A 63 2.35 -12.15 0.39
CA THR A 63 2.52 -12.65 1.76
C THR A 63 3.97 -12.53 2.21
N ASN A 64 4.19 -11.94 3.38
CA ASN A 64 5.51 -11.83 4.01
C ASN A 64 5.44 -12.21 5.48
N VAL A 65 6.56 -12.65 6.05
CA VAL A 65 6.71 -12.94 7.48
C VAL A 65 7.71 -11.97 8.08
N MET A 66 7.32 -11.27 9.16
CA MET A 66 8.24 -10.39 9.88
C MET A 66 9.34 -11.25 10.52
N ALA A 67 10.58 -11.05 10.10
CA ALA A 67 11.73 -11.71 10.71
C ALA A 67 11.93 -11.26 12.17
N SER A 68 12.54 -12.13 12.98
CA SER A 68 13.14 -11.72 14.25
C SER A 68 14.54 -11.15 14.00
N ASN A 69 14.88 -10.08 14.73
CA ASN A 69 16.26 -9.62 14.87
C ASN A 69 17.06 -10.55 15.77
#